data_AF-H3BJ29-F1
#
_entry.id   AF-H3BJ29-F1
#
_cell.length_a   1.000
_cell.length_b   1.000
_cell.length_c   1.000
_cell.angle_alpha   90.00
_cell.angle_beta   90.00
_cell.angle_gamma   90.00
#
_symmetry.space_group_name_H-M   'P 1'
#
loop_
_entity.id
_entity.type
_entity.pdbx_description
1 polymer ?
#
loop_
_entity_poly.entity_id
_entity_poly.type
_entity_poly.pdbx_seq_one_letter_code
_entity_poly.pdbx_strand_id
1 'polypeptide(L)'
;MDRAALLALPSLCALWAAVLSLLPCGTQGNWMWLGIASFGVPEKLGCADLPLNSRQKELCKRKPYLLPSIREGARLGIQECRSQFRHERWNCMVATTTSTQLATAPLFGYELSSGTKETAFIYAIMAAGLVHSVTRSCSAGNMTECSCDTTLQNGGSPSEGWHWGGCSDDVQYGMWFSRKFLDLPIRNTTGKESRVLLAMNLHNNEAGRQVCIGKLNKTLVSLGK
;
A
#
# COMPACT_ATOMS: atom_id res chain seq x y z
N MET A 1 -16.40 -33.69 -72.29
CA MET A 1 -16.20 -33.18 -70.91
C MET A 1 -15.61 -34.33 -70.11
N ASP A 2 -14.29 -34.29 -69.96
CA ASP A 2 -13.45 -35.46 -69.76
C ASP A 2 -13.52 -36.04 -68.34
N ARG A 3 -13.65 -37.37 -68.27
CA ARG A 3 -13.72 -38.18 -67.05
C ARG A 3 -12.40 -38.26 -66.25
N ALA A 4 -11.38 -37.51 -66.64
CA ALA A 4 -10.06 -37.53 -65.99
C ALA A 4 -9.99 -36.70 -64.69
N ALA A 5 -10.96 -35.83 -64.41
CA ALA A 5 -10.93 -34.95 -63.23
C ALA A 5 -11.44 -35.60 -61.92
N LEU A 6 -12.11 -36.76 -61.97
CA LEU A 6 -12.78 -37.35 -60.80
C LEU A 6 -11.91 -38.32 -59.98
N LEU A 7 -10.70 -38.66 -60.43
CA LEU A 7 -9.79 -39.55 -59.69
C LEU A 7 -8.64 -38.83 -58.97
N ALA A 8 -8.50 -37.51 -59.15
CA ALA A 8 -7.43 -36.74 -58.51
C ALA A 8 -7.75 -36.30 -57.07
N LEU A 9 -9.04 -36.11 -56.73
CA LEU A 9 -9.45 -35.68 -55.39
C LEU A 9 -9.04 -36.64 -54.24
N PRO A 10 -9.26 -37.96 -54.34
CA PRO A 10 -8.93 -38.87 -53.23
C PRO A 10 -7.42 -39.07 -53.06
N SER A 11 -6.63 -38.94 -54.13
CA SER A 11 -5.16 -39.02 -54.08
C SER A 11 -4.53 -37.81 -53.39
N LEU A 12 -5.07 -36.61 -53.64
CA LEU A 12 -4.68 -35.38 -52.95
C LEU A 12 -5.04 -35.43 -51.45
N CYS A 13 -6.22 -35.92 -51.09
CA CYS A 13 -6.60 -36.09 -49.67
C CYS A 13 -5.70 -37.09 -48.92
N ALA A 14 -5.32 -38.19 -49.55
CA ALA A 14 -4.41 -39.17 -48.94
C ALA A 14 -2.99 -38.61 -48.73
N LEU A 15 -2.50 -37.81 -49.66
CA LEU A 15 -1.20 -37.11 -49.53
C LEU A 15 -1.23 -36.06 -48.41
N TRP A 16 -2.31 -35.29 -48.27
CA TRP A 16 -2.46 -34.32 -47.18
C TRP A 16 -2.59 -35.00 -45.81
N ALA A 17 -3.31 -36.13 -45.71
CA ALA A 17 -3.41 -36.90 -44.48
C ALA A 17 -2.07 -37.52 -44.06
N ALA A 18 -1.24 -37.96 -45.02
CA ALA A 18 0.11 -38.47 -44.75
C ALA A 18 1.08 -37.36 -44.30
N VAL A 19 0.94 -36.14 -44.83
CA VAL A 19 1.73 -34.98 -44.38
C VAL A 19 1.36 -34.57 -42.96
N LEU A 20 0.08 -34.63 -42.58
CA LEU A 20 -0.40 -34.35 -41.22
C LEU A 20 0.01 -35.40 -40.18
N SER A 21 0.24 -36.65 -40.59
CA SER A 21 0.72 -37.72 -39.69
C SER A 21 2.25 -37.78 -39.55
N LEU A 22 3.00 -37.25 -40.52
CA LEU A 22 4.47 -37.21 -40.49
C LEU A 22 5.04 -35.91 -39.89
N LEU A 23 4.24 -34.85 -39.77
CA LEU A 23 4.56 -33.68 -38.96
C LEU A 23 3.66 -33.64 -37.73
N PRO A 24 4.05 -34.27 -36.60
CA PRO A 24 3.48 -33.89 -35.32
C PRO A 24 3.93 -32.46 -35.05
N CYS A 25 3.15 -31.49 -35.53
CA CYS A 25 3.23 -30.13 -35.04
C CYS A 25 2.92 -30.26 -33.56
N GLY A 26 3.96 -30.19 -32.74
CA GLY A 26 3.88 -30.39 -31.30
C GLY A 26 2.97 -29.33 -30.70
N THR A 27 1.67 -29.60 -30.68
CA THR A 27 0.75 -28.94 -29.79
C THR A 27 1.02 -29.52 -28.41
N GLN A 28 2.13 -29.10 -27.79
CA GLN A 28 2.18 -29.07 -26.36
C GLN A 28 1.11 -28.09 -25.91
N GLY A 29 -0.10 -28.60 -25.71
CA GLY A 29 -1.12 -27.92 -24.91
C GLY A 29 -0.55 -27.80 -23.50
N ASN A 30 0.16 -26.71 -23.24
CA ASN A 30 0.65 -26.41 -21.91
C ASN A 30 -0.55 -25.99 -21.07
N TRP A 31 -0.81 -26.75 -20.00
CA TRP A 31 -1.90 -26.51 -19.04
C TRP A 31 -1.86 -25.10 -18.41
N MET A 32 -0.75 -24.37 -18.58
CA MET A 32 -0.61 -22.96 -18.18
C MET A 32 -1.62 -21.99 -18.80
N TRP A 33 -2.31 -22.33 -19.90
CA TRP A 33 -3.30 -21.44 -20.52
C TRP A 33 -4.73 -21.58 -19.99
N LEU A 34 -4.97 -22.44 -18.99
CA LEU A 34 -6.22 -22.42 -18.20
C LEU A 34 -6.22 -21.33 -17.10
N GLY A 35 -5.11 -20.59 -16.97
CA GLY A 35 -5.05 -19.40 -16.14
C GLY A 35 -5.78 -18.26 -16.81
N ILE A 36 -7.01 -17.99 -16.35
CA ILE A 36 -7.80 -16.78 -16.62
C ILE A 36 -6.85 -15.58 -16.70
N ALA A 37 -6.72 -14.99 -17.89
CA ALA A 37 -6.16 -13.66 -18.03
C ALA A 37 -7.08 -12.72 -17.25
N SER A 38 -6.70 -12.40 -16.02
CA SER A 38 -7.35 -11.33 -15.27
C SER A 38 -7.09 -10.05 -16.06
N PHE A 39 -8.13 -9.58 -16.74
CA PHE A 39 -8.19 -8.30 -17.41
C PHE A 39 -7.63 -7.20 -16.48
N GLY A 40 -6.53 -6.56 -16.91
CA GLY A 40 -6.25 -5.17 -16.60
C GLY A 40 -6.04 -4.76 -15.14
N VAL A 41 -5.33 -5.56 -14.33
CA VAL A 41 -4.67 -4.97 -13.14
C VAL A 41 -3.33 -4.43 -13.64
N PRO A 42 -3.09 -3.10 -13.64
CA PRO A 42 -1.76 -2.57 -13.91
C PRO A 42 -0.81 -3.28 -12.97
N GLU A 43 0.33 -3.78 -13.47
CA GLU A 43 1.37 -4.41 -12.67
C GLU A 43 1.69 -3.49 -11.47
N LYS A 44 1.01 -3.74 -10.34
CA LYS A 44 1.09 -2.86 -9.18
C LYS A 44 2.48 -3.10 -8.68
N LEU A 45 3.33 -2.07 -8.80
CA LEU A 45 4.68 -2.01 -8.26
C LEU A 45 4.74 -2.83 -6.96
N GLY A 46 5.58 -3.85 -6.89
CA GLY A 46 5.50 -4.82 -5.81
C GLY A 46 6.03 -4.23 -4.50
N CYS A 47 5.92 -4.99 -3.41
CA CYS A 47 6.66 -4.66 -2.18
C CYS A 47 8.19 -4.69 -2.38
N ALA A 48 8.68 -5.37 -3.43
CA ALA A 48 10.10 -5.52 -3.72
C ALA A 48 10.75 -4.22 -4.21
N ASP A 49 10.04 -3.47 -5.04
CA ASP A 49 10.52 -2.27 -5.74
C ASP A 49 10.52 -1.02 -4.87
N LEU A 50 9.94 -1.11 -3.67
CA LEU A 50 9.85 0.01 -2.73
C LEU A 50 11.13 0.10 -1.89
N PRO A 51 11.58 1.33 -1.55
CA PRO A 51 12.73 1.58 -0.67
C PRO A 51 12.34 1.33 0.80
N LEU A 52 11.91 0.10 1.10
CA LEU A 52 11.53 -0.37 2.43
C LEU A 52 12.66 -1.21 3.03
N ASN A 53 12.80 -1.17 4.36
CA ASN A 53 13.71 -2.08 5.04
C ASN A 53 13.22 -3.55 4.94
N SER A 54 14.09 -4.52 5.18
CA SER A 54 13.78 -5.95 5.00
C SER A 54 12.53 -6.41 5.77
N ARG A 55 12.26 -5.85 6.95
CA ARG A 55 11.12 -6.22 7.78
C ARG A 55 9.82 -5.52 7.35
N GLN A 56 9.91 -4.29 6.88
CA GLN A 56 8.80 -3.60 6.21
C GLN A 56 8.41 -4.32 4.91
N LYS A 57 9.40 -4.80 4.14
CA LYS A 57 9.16 -5.64 2.95
C LYS A 57 8.46 -6.93 3.31
N GLU A 58 8.87 -7.60 4.40
CA GLU A 58 8.21 -8.80 4.89
C GLU A 58 6.76 -8.55 5.30
N LEU A 59 6.49 -7.48 6.06
CA LEU A 59 5.13 -7.11 6.46
C LEU A 59 4.27 -6.77 5.23
N CYS A 60 4.82 -6.03 4.27
CA CYS A 60 4.16 -5.71 3.00
C CYS A 60 3.81 -6.98 2.21
N LYS A 61 4.74 -7.95 2.11
CA LYS A 61 4.49 -9.23 1.42
C LYS A 61 3.41 -10.05 2.11
N ARG A 62 3.35 -10.05 3.44
CA ARG A 62 2.30 -10.74 4.21
C ARG A 62 0.93 -10.10 4.08
N LYS A 63 0.88 -8.78 3.87
CA LYS A 63 -0.35 -7.97 3.89
C LYS A 63 -0.38 -7.04 2.67
N PRO A 64 -0.41 -7.57 1.44
CA PRO A 64 -0.26 -6.78 0.21
C PRO A 64 -1.41 -5.80 -0.04
N TYR A 65 -2.61 -6.09 0.48
CA TYR A 65 -3.76 -5.21 0.38
C TYR A 65 -3.61 -3.91 1.20
N LEU A 66 -2.66 -3.86 2.17
CA LEU A 66 -2.34 -2.63 2.90
C LEU A 66 -1.43 -1.70 2.10
N LEU A 67 -0.80 -2.19 1.02
CA LEU A 67 0.18 -1.44 0.26
C LEU A 67 -0.37 -0.14 -0.36
N PRO A 68 -1.59 -0.10 -0.95
CA PRO A 68 -2.19 1.16 -1.40
C PRO A 68 -2.29 2.20 -0.27
N SER A 69 -2.71 1.79 0.93
CA SER A 69 -2.84 2.69 2.08
C SER A 69 -1.48 3.12 2.64
N ILE A 70 -0.46 2.24 2.63
CA ILE A 70 0.92 2.62 2.98
C ILE A 70 1.42 3.72 2.04
N ARG A 71 1.25 3.54 0.71
CA ARG A 71 1.66 4.54 -0.28
C ARG A 71 0.94 5.86 -0.08
N GLU A 72 -0.37 5.79 0.12
CA GLU A 72 -1.19 6.97 0.32
C GLU A 72 -0.80 7.70 1.62
N GLY A 73 -0.55 6.97 2.70
CA GLY A 73 -0.10 7.55 3.97
C GLY A 73 1.25 8.25 3.84
N ALA A 74 2.19 7.65 3.11
CA ALA A 74 3.47 8.30 2.79
C ALA A 74 3.29 9.55 1.93
N ARG A 75 2.44 9.47 0.89
CA ARG A 75 2.14 10.59 -0.01
C ARG A 75 1.54 11.77 0.76
N LEU A 76 0.55 11.51 1.63
CA LEU A 76 -0.08 12.51 2.48
C LEU A 76 0.91 13.12 3.47
N GLY A 77 1.74 12.31 4.13
CA GLY A 77 2.76 12.81 5.06
C GLY A 77 3.77 13.73 4.39
N ILE A 78 4.28 13.36 3.22
CA ILE A 78 5.21 14.19 2.42
C ILE A 78 4.52 15.48 1.97
N GLN A 79 3.30 15.39 1.46
CA GLN A 79 2.54 16.55 1.01
C GLN A 79 2.33 17.54 2.15
N GLU A 80 1.94 17.06 3.32
CA GLU A 80 1.70 17.90 4.49
C GLU A 80 3.00 18.51 5.00
N CYS A 81 4.10 17.75 5.06
CA CYS A 81 5.41 18.26 5.43
C CYS A 81 5.86 19.40 4.50
N ARG A 82 5.75 19.23 3.18
CA ARG A 82 6.04 20.28 2.21
C ARG A 82 5.15 21.50 2.39
N SER A 83 3.87 21.29 2.70
CA SER A 83 2.90 22.38 2.94
C SER A 83 3.30 23.21 4.16
N GLN A 84 3.62 22.55 5.28
CA GLN A 84 3.99 23.20 6.54
C GLN A 84 5.30 23.99 6.42
N PHE A 85 6.27 23.46 5.68
CA PHE A 85 7.61 24.06 5.55
C PHE A 85 7.83 24.85 4.25
N ARG A 86 6.75 25.20 3.52
CA ARG A 86 6.85 25.83 2.18
C ARG A 86 7.59 27.18 2.13
N HIS A 87 7.70 27.87 3.26
CA HIS A 87 8.37 29.17 3.38
C HIS A 87 9.64 29.11 4.25
N GLU A 88 10.04 27.91 4.67
CA GLU A 88 11.23 27.69 5.47
C GLU A 88 12.45 27.42 4.59
N ARG A 89 13.66 27.63 5.14
CA ARG A 89 14.91 27.31 4.44
C ARG A 89 15.02 25.82 4.12
N TRP A 90 14.56 24.99 5.04
CA TRP A 90 14.34 23.56 4.82
C TRP A 90 12.87 23.36 4.45
N ASN A 91 12.59 22.93 3.21
CA ASN A 91 11.25 22.91 2.63
C ASN A 91 10.66 21.50 2.48
N CYS A 92 11.21 20.53 3.24
CA CYS A 92 10.82 19.12 3.20
C CYS A 92 10.80 18.49 1.80
N MET A 93 11.72 18.89 0.92
CA MET A 93 11.89 18.22 -0.37
C MET A 93 12.46 16.82 -0.16
N VAL A 94 11.74 15.83 -0.71
CA VAL A 94 12.22 14.45 -0.81
C VAL A 94 13.38 14.44 -1.79
N ALA A 95 14.48 13.76 -1.43
CA ALA A 95 15.58 13.56 -2.36
C ALA A 95 15.07 12.70 -3.53
N THR A 96 14.71 13.34 -4.64
CA THR A 96 14.38 12.63 -5.87
C THR A 96 15.66 12.03 -6.41
N THR A 97 15.88 10.75 -6.14
CA THR A 97 16.84 9.96 -6.90
C THR A 97 16.33 9.90 -8.34
N THR A 98 16.84 10.81 -9.17
CA THR A 98 16.75 10.72 -10.63
C THR A 98 17.16 9.30 -11.04
N SER A 99 16.25 8.63 -11.74
CA SER A 99 16.42 7.42 -12.54
C SER A 99 17.86 6.89 -12.62
N THR A 100 18.09 5.68 -12.09
CA THR A 100 19.23 4.73 -12.28
C THR A 100 20.01 4.24 -11.04
N GLN A 101 19.79 4.78 -9.84
CA GLN A 101 20.31 4.16 -8.59
C GLN A 101 19.19 3.78 -7.63
N LEU A 102 18.51 2.71 -8.00
CA LEU A 102 17.33 2.15 -7.35
C LEU A 102 17.76 1.13 -6.28
N ALA A 103 17.38 1.37 -5.02
CA ALA A 103 16.75 0.37 -4.11
C ALA A 103 17.10 0.49 -2.62
N THR A 104 18.11 1.27 -2.20
CA THR A 104 18.60 1.20 -0.81
C THR A 104 18.67 2.52 -0.04
N ALA A 105 18.58 3.67 -0.70
CA ALA A 105 18.59 4.95 0.01
C ALA A 105 17.21 5.21 0.67
N PRO A 106 17.15 5.53 1.97
CA PRO A 106 15.89 5.89 2.61
C PRO A 106 15.36 7.19 1.99
N LEU A 107 14.02 7.31 1.93
CA LEU A 107 13.31 8.36 1.20
C LEU A 107 13.75 9.80 1.55
N PHE A 108 14.27 10.03 2.76
CA PHE A 108 14.77 11.33 3.22
C PHE A 108 16.29 11.36 3.49
N GLY A 109 17.06 10.37 3.02
CA GLY A 109 18.54 10.39 3.04
C GLY A 109 19.16 10.66 4.42
N TYR A 110 20.13 11.59 4.47
CA TYR A 110 20.85 12.01 5.69
C TYR A 110 19.94 12.59 6.78
N GLU A 111 18.80 13.17 6.42
CA GLU A 111 17.87 13.78 7.36
C GLU A 111 17.47 12.76 8.43
N LEU A 112 17.14 11.52 8.03
CA LEU A 112 16.75 10.43 8.95
C LEU A 112 17.88 9.91 9.84
N SER A 113 19.13 10.28 9.57
CA SER A 113 20.29 9.94 10.39
C SER A 113 20.68 11.07 11.37
N SER A 114 20.04 12.24 11.24
CA SER A 114 20.30 13.41 12.08
C SER A 114 19.27 13.55 13.20
N GLY A 115 19.70 14.01 14.38
CA GLY A 115 18.83 14.25 15.54
C GLY A 115 18.21 15.65 15.55
N THR A 116 17.73 16.13 14.40
CA THR A 116 17.21 17.50 14.21
C THR A 116 15.71 17.60 14.48
N LYS A 117 15.19 18.84 14.57
CA LYS A 117 13.75 19.09 14.76
C LYS A 117 12.96 18.75 13.51
N GLU A 118 13.56 18.97 12.35
CA GLU A 118 13.05 18.66 11.02
C GLU A 118 12.82 17.15 10.89
N THR A 119 13.82 16.33 11.27
CA THR A 119 13.68 14.87 11.33
C THR A 119 12.61 14.43 12.30
N ALA A 120 12.52 15.05 13.48
CA ALA A 120 11.46 14.75 14.43
C ALA A 120 10.07 14.99 13.83
N PHE A 121 9.89 16.07 13.08
CA PHE A 121 8.66 16.35 12.36
C PHE A 121 8.36 15.30 11.28
N ILE A 122 9.35 14.88 10.49
CA ILE A 122 9.18 13.82 9.46
C ILE A 122 8.66 12.53 10.10
N TYR A 123 9.29 12.05 11.18
CA TYR A 123 8.83 10.83 11.87
C TYR A 123 7.38 10.97 12.35
N ALA A 124 7.05 12.10 12.98
CA ALA A 124 5.69 12.36 13.46
C ALA A 124 4.67 12.39 12.31
N ILE A 125 4.90 13.18 11.25
CA ILE A 125 3.91 13.36 10.18
C ILE A 125 3.76 12.11 9.31
N MET A 126 4.83 11.34 9.11
CA MET A 126 4.75 10.06 8.39
C MET A 126 4.00 9.00 9.20
N ALA A 127 4.19 8.96 10.52
CA ALA A 127 3.43 8.08 11.39
C ALA A 127 1.94 8.46 11.43
N ALA A 128 1.63 9.75 11.49
CA ALA A 128 0.27 10.28 11.42
C ALA A 128 -0.40 10.00 10.06
N GLY A 129 0.33 10.22 8.96
CA GLY A 129 -0.15 9.94 7.61
C GLY A 129 -0.53 8.47 7.42
N LEU A 130 0.26 7.56 7.99
CA LEU A 130 -0.04 6.12 7.95
C LEU A 130 -1.26 5.73 8.79
N VAL A 131 -1.42 6.32 9.99
CA VAL A 131 -2.65 6.11 10.79
C VAL A 131 -3.87 6.60 10.01
N HIS A 132 -3.80 7.81 9.48
CA HIS A 132 -4.89 8.42 8.74
C HIS A 132 -5.30 7.59 7.51
N SER A 133 -4.36 7.22 6.65
CA SER A 133 -4.68 6.50 5.41
C SER A 133 -5.23 5.10 5.67
N VAL A 134 -4.71 4.39 6.68
CA VAL A 134 -5.19 3.05 7.03
C VAL A 134 -6.57 3.12 7.66
N THR A 135 -6.78 3.99 8.64
CA THR A 135 -8.09 4.16 9.28
C THR A 135 -9.18 4.54 8.27
N ARG A 136 -8.89 5.48 7.35
CA ARG A 136 -9.83 5.86 6.28
C ARG A 136 -10.10 4.72 5.31
N SER A 137 -9.13 3.86 5.05
CA SER A 137 -9.32 2.70 4.19
C SER A 137 -10.17 1.61 4.86
N CYS A 138 -10.07 1.47 6.18
CA CYS A 138 -10.91 0.57 6.96
C CYS A 138 -12.38 1.00 6.93
N SER A 139 -12.65 2.28 7.23
CA SER A 139 -14.03 2.81 7.22
C SER A 139 -14.65 2.88 5.82
N ALA A 140 -13.82 2.98 4.77
CA ALA A 140 -14.28 2.86 3.40
C ALA A 140 -14.62 1.42 2.96
N GLY A 141 -14.32 0.40 3.79
CA GLY A 141 -14.54 -1.00 3.44
C GLY A 141 -13.56 -1.56 2.40
N ASN A 142 -12.42 -0.89 2.19
CA ASN A 142 -11.38 -1.30 1.22
C ASN A 142 -10.47 -2.43 1.76
N MET A 143 -10.69 -2.89 2.99
CA MET A 143 -9.88 -3.90 3.67
C MET A 143 -10.77 -4.93 4.34
N THR A 144 -10.33 -6.18 4.38
CA THR A 144 -11.09 -7.29 5.01
C THR A 144 -10.72 -7.52 6.47
N GLU A 145 -9.57 -7.02 6.93
CA GLU A 145 -9.05 -7.25 8.29
C GLU A 145 -9.42 -6.16 9.30
N CYS A 146 -10.08 -5.10 8.85
CA CYS A 146 -10.58 -4.02 9.69
C CYS A 146 -11.94 -3.55 9.18
N SER A 147 -12.68 -2.84 10.03
CA SER A 147 -14.01 -2.32 9.75
C SER A 147 -14.22 -1.00 10.50
N CYS A 148 -15.44 -0.48 10.46
CA CYS A 148 -15.87 0.65 11.28
C CYS A 148 -15.76 0.33 12.77
N ASP A 149 -15.52 1.35 13.59
CA ASP A 149 -15.64 1.24 15.04
C ASP A 149 -17.11 1.04 15.43
N THR A 150 -17.40 -0.11 16.05
CA THR A 150 -18.74 -0.52 16.46
C THR A 150 -19.05 -0.17 17.92
N THR A 151 -18.07 0.30 18.69
CA THR A 151 -18.21 0.57 20.13
C THR A 151 -19.25 1.63 20.45
N LEU A 152 -19.51 2.54 19.50
CA LEU A 152 -20.43 3.65 19.66
C LEU A 152 -21.81 3.40 19.04
N GLN A 153 -22.02 2.33 18.25
CA GLN A 153 -23.21 2.14 17.41
C GLN A 153 -24.56 2.18 18.16
N ASN A 154 -24.59 1.75 19.42
CA ASN A 154 -25.81 1.73 20.24
C ASN A 154 -25.92 2.93 21.20
N GLY A 155 -24.99 3.88 21.14
CA GLY A 155 -25.05 5.09 21.96
C GLY A 155 -25.89 6.18 21.30
N GLY A 156 -26.12 7.25 22.05
CA GLY A 156 -26.88 8.39 21.59
C GLY A 156 -27.60 9.05 22.75
N SER A 157 -28.33 10.12 22.44
CA SER A 157 -29.24 10.73 23.38
C SER A 157 -30.58 10.96 22.66
N PRO A 158 -31.54 10.03 22.84
CA PRO A 158 -32.87 10.18 22.28
C PRO A 158 -33.56 11.48 22.74
N SER A 159 -33.31 11.93 23.98
CA SER A 159 -33.82 13.19 24.52
C SER A 159 -33.21 14.42 23.85
N GLU A 160 -31.96 14.34 23.39
CA GLU A 160 -31.31 15.39 22.59
C GLU A 160 -31.54 15.21 21.07
N GLY A 161 -32.31 14.19 20.67
CA GLY A 161 -32.71 13.97 19.28
C GLY A 161 -31.61 13.45 18.36
N TRP A 162 -30.54 12.83 18.89
CA TRP A 162 -29.46 12.26 18.08
C TRP A 162 -29.08 10.84 18.54
N HIS A 163 -28.67 10.01 17.59
CA HIS A 163 -28.11 8.69 17.86
C HIS A 163 -26.84 8.49 17.04
N TRP A 164 -25.96 7.58 17.47
CA TRP A 164 -24.85 7.18 16.63
C TRP A 164 -25.35 6.38 15.42
N GLY A 165 -24.68 6.57 14.29
CA GLY A 165 -25.00 5.90 13.05
C GLY A 165 -23.85 6.03 12.04
N GLY A 166 -24.01 5.40 10.89
CA GLY A 166 -22.98 5.37 9.85
C GLY A 166 -21.76 4.53 10.26
N CYS A 167 -20.59 4.93 9.73
CA CYS A 167 -19.32 4.25 9.95
C CYS A 167 -18.36 5.16 10.72
N SER A 168 -18.14 4.86 12.00
CA SER A 168 -17.11 5.55 12.79
C SER A 168 -15.73 5.03 12.41
N ASP A 169 -14.75 5.94 12.27
CA ASP A 169 -13.37 5.61 11.92
C ASP A 169 -12.68 4.84 13.07
N ASP A 170 -12.24 3.59 12.83
CA ASP A 170 -11.41 2.84 13.79
C ASP A 170 -9.95 3.33 13.76
N VAL A 171 -9.68 4.36 14.56
CA VAL A 171 -8.33 4.91 14.71
C VAL A 171 -7.38 3.92 15.38
N GLN A 172 -7.88 3.03 16.24
CA GLN A 172 -7.03 2.12 17.02
C GLN A 172 -6.35 1.09 16.11
N TYR A 173 -7.06 0.59 15.10
CA TYR A 173 -6.45 -0.26 14.07
C TYR A 173 -5.32 0.47 13.31
N GLY A 174 -5.56 1.72 12.90
CA GLY A 174 -4.54 2.54 12.24
C GLY A 174 -3.30 2.77 13.11
N MET A 175 -3.51 3.05 14.41
CA MET A 175 -2.45 3.20 15.41
C MET A 175 -1.63 1.92 15.57
N TRP A 176 -2.30 0.78 15.71
CA TRP A 176 -1.66 -0.53 15.80
C TRP A 176 -0.80 -0.82 14.57
N PHE A 177 -1.35 -0.59 13.37
CA PHE A 177 -0.63 -0.85 12.13
C PHE A 177 0.58 0.06 11.99
N SER A 178 0.43 1.36 12.27
CA SER A 178 1.53 2.33 12.22
C SER A 178 2.69 1.92 13.14
N ARG A 179 2.42 1.49 14.37
CA ARG A 179 3.44 0.94 15.29
C ARG A 179 4.12 -0.30 14.70
N LYS A 180 3.35 -1.25 14.17
CA LYS A 180 3.91 -2.47 13.56
C LYS A 180 4.81 -2.19 12.36
N PHE A 181 4.50 -1.15 11.58
CA PHE A 181 5.21 -0.82 10.35
C PHE A 181 6.43 0.10 10.57
N LEU A 182 6.34 1.07 11.49
CA LEU A 182 7.35 2.13 11.65
C LEU A 182 8.28 1.96 12.87
N ASP A 183 7.83 1.33 13.95
CA ASP A 183 8.57 1.31 15.23
C ASP A 183 9.59 0.16 15.32
N LEU A 184 10.14 -0.26 14.19
CA LEU A 184 10.97 -1.45 14.12
C LEU A 184 12.43 -1.14 14.50
N PRO A 185 13.02 -1.83 15.49
CA PRO A 185 14.39 -1.61 15.88
C PRO A 185 15.34 -2.11 14.79
N ILE A 186 16.30 -1.27 14.40
CA ILE A 186 17.47 -1.71 13.63
C ILE A 186 18.29 -2.58 14.58
N ARG A 187 18.29 -3.91 14.35
CA ARG A 187 18.89 -4.92 15.23
C ARG A 187 20.40 -4.77 15.46
N ASN A 188 21.09 -3.91 14.70
CA ASN A 188 22.55 -3.87 14.64
C ASN A 188 23.18 -2.61 15.25
N THR A 189 22.44 -1.76 15.97
CA THR A 189 23.05 -0.55 16.52
C THR A 189 23.63 -0.74 17.93
N THR A 190 24.87 -1.22 17.93
CA THR A 190 25.75 -1.32 19.10
C THR A 190 26.41 0.04 19.38
N GLY A 191 25.63 1.00 19.92
CA GLY A 191 26.17 2.29 20.35
C GLY A 191 25.16 3.10 21.18
N LYS A 192 25.63 3.79 22.23
CA LYS A 192 24.79 4.62 23.13
C LYS A 192 24.07 5.73 22.35
N GLU A 193 24.79 6.44 21.47
CA GLU A 193 24.23 7.48 20.59
C GLU A 193 23.08 6.96 19.73
N SER A 194 23.25 5.77 19.12
CA SER A 194 22.17 5.21 18.31
C SER A 194 20.96 4.79 19.14
N ARG A 195 21.13 4.39 20.41
CA ARG A 195 19.99 4.07 21.28
C ARG A 195 19.17 5.32 21.59
N VAL A 196 19.84 6.46 21.77
CA VAL A 196 19.17 7.76 21.98
C VAL A 196 18.40 8.17 20.74
N LEU A 197 19.02 8.13 19.55
CA LEU A 197 18.34 8.43 18.29
C LEU A 197 17.15 7.50 18.03
N LEU A 198 17.30 6.19 18.30
CA LEU A 198 16.19 5.25 18.19
C LEU A 198 15.03 5.60 19.14
N ALA A 199 15.34 5.88 20.42
CA ALA A 199 14.33 6.26 21.40
C ALA A 199 13.60 7.56 20.99
N MET A 200 14.35 8.53 20.47
CA MET A 200 13.79 9.78 19.95
C MET A 200 12.87 9.53 18.75
N ASN A 201 13.29 8.71 17.79
CA ASN A 201 12.47 8.41 16.61
C ASN A 201 11.18 7.66 16.98
N LEU A 202 11.25 6.73 17.94
CA LEU A 202 10.06 6.05 18.49
C LEU A 202 9.12 7.04 19.19
N HIS A 203 9.67 7.98 19.96
CA HIS A 203 8.88 9.03 20.60
C HIS A 203 8.19 9.93 19.57
N ASN A 204 8.91 10.37 18.53
CA ASN A 204 8.38 11.24 17.48
C ASN A 204 7.27 10.54 16.70
N ASN A 205 7.44 9.26 16.37
CA ASN A 205 6.38 8.45 15.75
C ASN A 205 5.12 8.41 16.63
N GLU A 206 5.27 8.17 17.94
CA GLU A 206 4.14 8.13 18.85
C GLU A 206 3.47 9.50 19.00
N ALA A 207 4.25 10.58 19.04
CA ALA A 207 3.71 11.94 19.08
C ALA A 207 2.80 12.23 17.87
N GLY A 208 3.24 11.88 16.66
CA GLY A 208 2.43 12.03 15.45
C GLY A 208 1.15 11.19 15.48
N ARG A 209 1.24 9.96 15.96
CA ARG A 209 0.10 9.07 16.14
C ARG A 209 -0.95 9.63 17.11
N GLN A 210 -0.53 10.20 18.24
CA GLN A 210 -1.43 10.78 19.23
C GLN A 210 -2.22 12.00 18.69
N VAL A 211 -1.64 12.75 17.76
CA VAL A 211 -2.35 13.86 17.08
C VAL A 211 -3.59 13.34 16.34
N CYS A 212 -3.53 12.16 15.70
CA CYS A 212 -4.69 11.59 15.00
C CYS A 212 -5.86 11.32 15.95
N ILE A 213 -5.59 10.82 17.16
CA ILE A 213 -6.62 10.59 18.18
C ILE A 213 -7.20 11.92 18.67
N GLY A 214 -6.32 12.89 19.00
CA GLY A 214 -6.74 14.19 19.51
C GLY A 214 -7.53 15.05 18.52
N LYS A 215 -7.57 14.68 17.24
CA LYS A 215 -8.29 15.40 16.17
C LYS A 215 -9.59 14.72 15.73
N LEU A 216 -9.97 13.60 16.34
CA LEU A 216 -11.28 12.99 16.08
C LEU A 216 -12.41 13.91 16.54
N ASN A 217 -13.42 14.08 15.68
CA ASN A 217 -14.61 14.88 15.94
C ASN A 217 -15.89 14.10 15.62
N LYS A 218 -16.98 14.47 16.30
CA LYS A 218 -18.31 13.96 15.96
C LYS A 218 -18.82 14.72 14.73
N THR A 219 -19.18 13.98 13.69
CA THR A 219 -19.84 14.54 12.50
C THR A 219 -21.31 14.15 12.52
N LEU A 220 -22.20 15.14 12.42
CA LEU A 220 -23.65 14.93 12.44
C LEU A 220 -24.23 15.06 11.03
N VAL A 221 -25.15 14.17 10.69
CA VAL A 221 -25.94 14.23 9.45
C VAL A 221 -27.40 14.42 9.83
N SER A 222 -28.01 15.51 9.37
CA SER A 222 -29.44 15.75 9.56
C SER A 222 -30.21 14.98 8.48
N LEU A 223 -30.99 14.00 8.89
CA LEU A 223 -31.97 13.35 8.03
C LEU A 223 -33.24 14.18 8.13
N GLY A 224 -33.50 14.98 7.10
CA GLY A 224 -34.74 15.75 6.99
C GLY A 224 -35.96 14.84 7.10
N LYS A 225 -37.06 15.38 7.61
CA LYS A 225 -38.38 14.74 7.52
C LYS A 225 -38.95 14.89 6.12
#